data_AF-A0A367M1D7-F1
#
_entry.id   AF-A0A367M1D7-F1
#
_cell.length_a   1.000
_cell.length_b   1.000
_cell.length_c   1.000
_cell.angle_alpha   90.00
_cell.angle_beta   90.00
_cell.angle_gamma   90.00
#
_symmetry.space_group_name_H-M   'P 1'
#
loop_
_entity.id
_entity.type
_entity.pdbx_description
1 polymer ?
#
loop_
_entity_poly.entity_id
_entity_poly.type
_entity_poly.pdbx_seq_one_letter_code
_entity_poly.pdbx_strand_id
1 'polypeptide(L)'
;RLRGELLPLEEPVLHLLGRELDRVAAPGLWQWLGQIADRAGAPLPDHVVTGIEHCYFVTQAKVLLAPRGIPLEGRTLYIPLTYASVMSEAESAAIIGHELGHFAAGDTAHGASLSLLQRQVRLRIERIAAPEDGHVGLLGKPGLWAALYFLDRFERAYLHWNRRQELAADKVGARVAGARVFAIALLRTCALAGLIERLLASPQTRNLVHALTDHLRGNSLELDEHDSARRLEHPFDSHPPTYQRIADLSLALDDDLLRQARRIVSADDTQWLNRLLDAGHGDSR
;
A
#
# COMPACT_ATOMS: atom_id res chain seq x y z
N ARG A 1 0.08 35.71 -4.57
CA ARG A 1 -0.27 34.27 -4.48
C ARG A 1 0.49 33.42 -5.50
N LEU A 2 0.43 33.72 -6.81
CA LEU A 2 1.21 33.00 -7.85
C LEU A 2 2.72 32.85 -7.54
N ARG A 3 3.37 33.86 -6.92
CA ARG A 3 4.77 33.76 -6.47
C ARG A 3 5.04 32.62 -5.48
N GLY A 4 4.07 32.24 -4.65
CA GLY A 4 4.21 31.13 -3.70
C GLY A 4 4.11 29.76 -4.39
N GLU A 5 3.27 29.65 -5.42
CA GLU A 5 3.12 28.43 -6.22
C GLU A 5 4.33 28.14 -7.11
N LEU A 6 5.17 29.14 -7.37
CA LEU A 6 6.43 29.05 -8.13
C LEU A 6 7.67 28.78 -7.26
N LEU A 7 7.52 28.64 -5.94
CA LEU A 7 8.64 28.27 -5.07
C LEU A 7 9.12 26.84 -5.38
N PRO A 8 10.40 26.50 -5.11
CA PRO A 8 10.89 25.13 -5.21
C PRO A 8 9.98 24.15 -4.46
N LEU A 9 9.84 22.93 -4.99
CA LEU A 9 9.17 21.85 -4.27
C LEU A 9 10.07 21.43 -3.11
N GLU A 10 9.50 21.36 -1.91
CA GLU A 10 10.18 20.77 -0.76
C GLU A 10 10.15 19.24 -0.88
N GLU A 11 11.13 18.60 -0.24
CA GLU A 11 11.16 17.16 -0.17
C GLU A 11 9.90 16.65 0.56
N PRO A 12 9.12 15.75 -0.07
CA PRO A 12 7.85 15.34 0.49
C PRO A 12 8.05 14.53 1.79
N VAL A 13 7.30 14.91 2.82
CA VAL A 13 7.24 14.18 4.10
C VAL A 13 5.90 13.46 4.19
N LEU A 14 5.94 12.15 4.44
CA LEU A 14 4.73 11.36 4.69
C LEU A 14 4.33 11.49 6.15
N HIS A 15 3.13 12.00 6.40
CA HIS A 15 2.52 11.92 7.72
C HIS A 15 1.74 10.61 7.84
N LEU A 16 2.05 9.82 8.87
CA LEU A 16 1.48 8.49 9.02
C LEU A 16 0.96 8.30 10.44
N LEU A 17 -0.31 7.96 10.59
CA LEU A 17 -0.86 7.57 11.89
C LEU A 17 -0.49 6.12 12.19
N GLY A 18 0.30 5.91 13.24
CA GLY A 18 0.68 4.55 13.58
C GLY A 18 1.63 4.45 14.77
N ARG A 19 2.06 3.22 15.00
CA ARG A 19 2.99 2.86 16.07
C ARG A 19 4.19 2.10 15.51
N GLU A 20 5.35 2.59 15.92
CA GLU A 20 6.64 1.88 16.01
C GLU A 20 6.54 0.42 16.50
N LEU A 21 6.74 -0.60 15.67
CA LEU A 21 6.97 -1.98 16.12
C LEU A 21 8.48 -2.26 16.20
N ASP A 22 9.06 -1.90 17.34
CA ASP A 22 10.50 -2.03 17.60
C ASP A 22 11.00 -3.49 17.58
N ARG A 23 12.28 -3.67 17.18
CA ARG A 23 12.93 -4.98 17.06
C ARG A 23 13.06 -5.72 18.37
N VAL A 24 13.34 -5.00 19.45
CA VAL A 24 13.45 -5.59 20.79
C VAL A 24 12.07 -5.95 21.33
N ALA A 25 11.06 -5.11 21.06
CA ALA A 25 9.70 -5.32 21.53
C ALA A 25 8.93 -6.42 20.78
N ALA A 26 9.30 -6.73 19.53
CA ALA A 26 8.59 -7.69 18.68
C ALA A 26 9.53 -8.65 17.91
N PRO A 27 10.42 -9.40 18.58
CA PRO A 27 11.48 -10.15 17.91
C PRO A 27 10.93 -11.24 16.96
N GLY A 28 9.80 -11.86 17.29
CA GLY A 28 9.15 -12.85 16.41
C GLY A 28 8.69 -12.25 15.08
N LEU A 29 8.11 -11.04 15.11
CA LEU A 29 7.76 -10.30 13.89
C LEU A 29 9.00 -10.01 13.04
N TRP A 30 10.09 -9.56 13.66
CA TRP A 30 11.31 -9.21 12.94
C TRP A 30 12.04 -10.43 12.37
N GLN A 31 12.00 -11.57 13.05
CA GLN A 31 12.48 -12.83 12.50
C GLN A 31 11.66 -13.27 11.28
N TRP A 32 10.33 -13.18 11.38
CA TRP A 32 9.43 -13.49 10.27
C TRP A 32 9.66 -12.58 9.07
N LEU A 33 9.82 -11.26 9.29
CA LEU A 33 10.19 -10.31 8.24
C LEU A 33 11.57 -10.62 7.63
N GLY A 34 12.54 -11.08 8.43
CA GLY A 34 13.83 -11.58 7.94
C GLY A 34 13.67 -12.72 6.93
N GLN A 35 12.85 -13.72 7.27
CA GLN A 35 12.58 -14.85 6.37
C GLN A 35 11.84 -14.44 5.09
N ILE A 36 11.00 -13.41 5.16
CA ILE A 36 10.34 -12.84 3.97
C ILE A 36 11.36 -12.09 3.12
N ALA A 37 12.19 -11.24 3.72
CA ALA A 37 13.23 -10.47 3.03
C ALA A 37 14.24 -11.39 2.31
N ASP A 38 14.67 -12.47 2.97
CA ASP A 38 15.56 -13.49 2.40
C ASP A 38 14.94 -14.16 1.16
N ARG A 39 13.69 -14.63 1.28
CA ARG A 39 12.96 -15.22 0.14
C ARG A 39 12.71 -14.21 -0.99
N ALA A 40 12.47 -12.96 -0.63
CA ALA A 40 12.29 -11.86 -1.57
C ALA A 40 13.62 -11.41 -2.21
N GLY A 41 14.78 -11.79 -1.67
CA GLY A 41 16.07 -11.24 -2.10
C GLY A 41 16.12 -9.72 -1.96
N ALA A 42 15.45 -9.20 -0.95
CA ALA A 42 15.26 -7.78 -0.70
C ALA A 42 15.88 -7.39 0.65
N PRO A 43 16.29 -6.13 0.83
CA PRO A 43 16.73 -5.70 2.14
C PRO A 43 15.57 -5.66 3.13
N LEU A 44 15.89 -5.93 4.39
CA LEU A 44 14.97 -5.76 5.51
C LEU A 44 14.67 -4.26 5.71
N PRO A 45 13.43 -3.88 6.09
CA PRO A 45 13.13 -2.51 6.47
C PRO A 45 13.91 -2.09 7.72
N ASP A 46 14.18 -0.80 7.83
CA ASP A 46 14.79 -0.18 9.01
C ASP A 46 13.72 0.09 10.08
N HIS A 47 12.50 0.41 9.65
CA HIS A 47 11.35 0.68 10.51
C HIS A 47 10.13 -0.15 10.11
N VAL A 48 9.39 -0.66 11.10
CA VAL A 48 8.10 -1.33 10.89
C VAL A 48 7.05 -0.57 11.66
N VAL A 49 6.06 -0.03 10.96
CA VAL A 49 4.98 0.75 11.53
C VAL A 49 3.68 0.00 11.35
N THR A 50 2.82 0.01 12.36
CA THR A 50 1.44 -0.49 12.23
C THR A 50 0.41 0.58 12.55
N GLY A 51 -0.74 0.54 11.87
CA GLY A 51 -1.79 1.53 12.00
C GLY A 51 -3.10 1.08 11.36
N ILE A 52 -4.03 2.00 11.16
CA ILE A 52 -5.36 1.73 10.59
C ILE A 52 -5.61 2.41 9.24
N GLU A 53 -4.69 3.27 8.81
CA GLU A 53 -4.75 3.96 7.52
C GLU A 53 -4.12 3.08 6.43
N HIS A 54 -4.39 3.36 5.15
CA HIS A 54 -3.73 2.75 3.98
C HIS A 54 -3.78 1.20 3.87
N CYS A 55 -3.31 0.69 2.74
CA CYS A 55 -2.96 -0.73 2.53
C CYS A 55 -1.51 -1.00 2.99
N TYR A 56 -1.03 -2.23 2.82
CA TYR A 56 0.39 -2.53 2.99
C TYR A 56 1.20 -1.65 2.04
N PHE A 57 2.28 -1.07 2.52
CA PHE A 57 3.18 -0.32 1.65
C PHE A 57 4.59 -0.28 2.23
N VAL A 58 5.54 0.00 1.35
CA VAL A 58 6.88 0.41 1.73
C VAL A 58 7.22 1.81 1.22
N THR A 59 8.12 2.49 1.93
CA THR A 59 8.66 3.77 1.48
C THR A 59 10.07 4.00 2.00
N GLN A 60 10.81 4.85 1.31
CA GLN A 60 12.06 5.43 1.80
C GLN A 60 11.98 6.97 1.94
N ALA A 61 10.80 7.55 1.66
CA ALA A 61 10.55 8.95 1.95
C ALA A 61 10.56 9.18 3.47
N LYS A 62 10.89 10.40 3.89
CA LYS A 62 10.85 10.78 5.30
C LYS A 62 9.43 10.61 5.85
N VAL A 63 9.30 9.87 6.95
CA VAL A 63 8.00 9.65 7.62
C VAL A 63 7.96 10.44 8.92
N LEU A 64 6.84 11.10 9.20
CA LEU A 64 6.52 11.68 10.50
C LEU A 64 5.36 10.91 11.12
N LEU A 65 5.65 10.13 12.17
CA LEU A 65 4.64 9.37 12.89
C LEU A 65 3.76 10.27 13.76
N ALA A 66 2.48 10.34 13.43
CA ALA A 66 1.47 11.00 14.23
C ALA A 66 1.02 10.10 15.40
N PRO A 67 0.59 10.66 16.54
CA PRO A 67 0.47 12.10 16.84
C PRO A 67 1.75 12.73 17.41
N ARG A 68 2.78 11.92 17.74
CA ARG A 68 3.98 12.41 18.46
C ARG A 68 4.98 13.16 17.59
N GLY A 69 4.85 13.10 16.26
CA GLY A 69 5.76 13.73 15.31
C GLY A 69 7.15 13.09 15.29
N ILE A 70 7.24 11.77 15.50
CA ILE A 70 8.54 11.07 15.51
C ILE A 70 9.02 10.91 14.07
N PRO A 71 10.20 11.46 13.69
CA PRO A 71 10.74 11.28 12.35
C PRO A 71 11.37 9.90 12.20
N LEU A 72 11.04 9.22 11.09
CA LEU A 72 11.70 7.99 10.65
C LEU A 72 12.37 8.26 9.29
N GLU A 73 13.60 7.79 9.16
CA GLU A 73 14.43 7.94 7.96
C GLU A 73 14.99 6.58 7.55
N GLY A 74 14.99 6.27 6.25
CA GLY A 74 15.34 4.94 5.73
C GLY A 74 14.10 4.16 5.31
N ARG A 75 14.23 2.84 5.19
CA ARG A 75 13.19 1.94 4.67
C ARG A 75 12.13 1.71 5.74
N THR A 76 10.93 2.16 5.47
CA THR A 76 9.77 1.95 6.34
C THR A 76 8.81 0.97 5.68
N LEU A 77 8.47 -0.11 6.38
CA LEU A 77 7.35 -1.00 6.05
C LEU A 77 6.16 -0.61 6.91
N TYR A 78 4.99 -0.49 6.30
CA TYR A 78 3.74 -0.26 7.00
C TYR A 78 2.81 -1.47 6.90
N ILE A 79 2.37 -1.96 8.06
CA ILE A 79 1.47 -3.11 8.22
C ILE A 79 0.12 -2.59 8.73
N PRO A 80 -0.90 -2.44 7.87
CA PRO A 80 -2.22 -1.99 8.29
C PRO A 80 -2.97 -3.08 9.06
N LEU A 81 -3.45 -2.75 10.25
CA LEU A 81 -4.30 -3.61 11.08
C LEU A 81 -5.63 -3.92 10.39
N THR A 82 -6.11 -3.05 9.51
CA THR A 82 -7.32 -3.24 8.70
C THR A 82 -7.20 -4.39 7.71
N TYR A 83 -5.99 -4.81 7.33
CA TYR A 83 -5.79 -5.99 6.49
C TYR A 83 -5.19 -7.15 7.29
N ALA A 84 -4.18 -6.88 8.13
CA ALA A 84 -3.48 -7.89 8.92
C ALA A 84 -4.40 -8.66 9.89
N SER A 85 -5.49 -8.05 10.34
CA SER A 85 -6.47 -8.70 11.25
C SER A 85 -7.41 -9.69 10.56
N VAL A 86 -7.45 -9.73 9.23
CA VAL A 86 -8.42 -10.54 8.46
C VAL A 86 -7.79 -11.28 7.26
N MET A 87 -6.49 -11.11 7.05
CA MET A 87 -5.69 -11.84 6.08
C MET A 87 -4.84 -12.88 6.79
N SER A 88 -4.64 -14.03 6.16
CA SER A 88 -3.76 -15.06 6.72
C SER A 88 -2.32 -14.57 6.84
N GLU A 89 -1.52 -15.25 7.66
CA GLU A 89 -0.07 -15.02 7.72
C GLU A 89 0.58 -15.18 6.34
N ALA A 90 0.17 -16.21 5.57
CA ALA A 90 0.70 -16.48 4.24
C ALA A 90 0.27 -15.42 3.21
N GLU A 91 -0.98 -14.97 3.26
CA GLU A 91 -1.48 -13.87 2.42
C GLU A 91 -0.72 -12.57 2.73
N SER A 92 -0.54 -12.25 4.01
CA SER A 92 0.21 -11.06 4.46
C SER A 92 1.69 -11.16 4.09
N ALA A 93 2.31 -12.33 4.22
CA ALA A 93 3.68 -12.58 3.75
C ALA A 93 3.82 -12.39 2.23
N ALA A 94 2.80 -12.78 1.45
CA ALA A 94 2.78 -12.60 0.01
C ALA A 94 2.77 -11.12 -0.38
N ILE A 95 1.90 -10.32 0.25
CA ILE A 95 1.82 -8.87 0.02
C ILE A 95 3.10 -8.18 0.50
N ILE A 96 3.59 -8.48 1.71
CA ILE A 96 4.85 -7.91 2.20
C ILE A 96 6.02 -8.31 1.28
N GLY A 97 6.03 -9.54 0.75
CA GLY A 97 7.02 -9.97 -0.24
C GLY A 97 6.99 -9.12 -1.50
N HIS A 98 5.80 -8.79 -2.00
CA HIS A 98 5.61 -7.83 -3.10
C HIS A 98 6.15 -6.45 -2.71
N GLU A 99 5.78 -5.92 -1.55
CA GLU A 99 6.25 -4.61 -1.08
C GLU A 99 7.77 -4.56 -0.96
N LEU A 100 8.41 -5.57 -0.34
CA LEU A 100 9.87 -5.63 -0.26
C LEU A 100 10.53 -5.80 -1.64
N GLY A 101 9.82 -6.36 -2.62
CA GLY A 101 10.27 -6.41 -4.02
C GLY A 101 10.62 -5.02 -4.57
N HIS A 102 9.88 -3.98 -4.16
CA HIS A 102 10.17 -2.60 -4.53
C HIS A 102 11.50 -2.09 -3.95
N PHE A 103 11.92 -2.59 -2.77
CA PHE A 103 13.25 -2.26 -2.23
C PHE A 103 14.38 -2.89 -3.04
N ALA A 104 14.24 -4.16 -3.45
CA ALA A 104 15.28 -4.88 -4.17
C ALA A 104 15.59 -4.26 -5.54
N ALA A 105 14.59 -3.68 -6.19
CA ALA A 105 14.75 -3.01 -7.47
C ALA A 105 15.38 -1.60 -7.34
N GLY A 106 15.64 -1.11 -6.12
CA GLY A 106 16.14 0.24 -5.86
C GLY A 106 15.10 1.34 -6.10
N ASP A 107 13.82 0.95 -6.18
CA ASP A 107 12.75 1.75 -6.76
C ASP A 107 12.00 2.61 -5.74
N THR A 108 12.06 2.30 -4.45
CA THR A 108 11.24 2.99 -3.43
C THR A 108 11.68 4.41 -3.09
N ALA A 109 12.98 4.71 -3.02
CA ALA A 109 13.45 6.07 -2.71
C ALA A 109 13.09 7.06 -3.82
N HIS A 110 13.26 6.64 -5.08
CA HIS A 110 12.96 7.49 -6.23
C HIS A 110 11.46 7.45 -6.56
N GLY A 111 10.80 6.29 -6.56
CA GLY A 111 9.39 6.12 -6.91
C GLY A 111 8.41 6.81 -5.94
N ALA A 112 8.57 6.59 -4.64
CA ALA A 112 7.69 7.23 -3.64
C ALA A 112 7.88 8.75 -3.60
N SER A 113 9.12 9.23 -3.68
CA SER A 113 9.40 10.67 -3.76
C SER A 113 8.84 11.28 -5.05
N LEU A 114 8.98 10.58 -6.18
CA LEU A 114 8.52 11.05 -7.49
C LEU A 114 7.00 11.09 -7.59
N SER A 115 6.27 10.10 -7.05
CA SER A 115 4.81 10.12 -7.03
C SER A 115 4.25 11.21 -6.11
N LEU A 116 4.88 11.43 -4.95
CA LEU A 116 4.53 12.55 -4.06
C LEU A 116 4.81 13.91 -4.72
N LEU A 117 5.97 14.06 -5.38
CA LEU A 117 6.30 15.27 -6.14
C LEU A 117 5.32 15.50 -7.30
N GLN A 118 4.98 14.46 -8.06
CA GLN A 118 3.98 14.54 -9.13
C GLN A 118 2.62 15.00 -8.58
N ARG A 119 2.18 14.45 -7.44
CA ARG A 119 0.94 14.87 -6.78
C ARG A 119 0.99 16.34 -6.38
N GLN A 120 2.11 16.81 -5.82
CA GLN A 120 2.30 18.22 -5.50
C GLN A 120 2.22 19.10 -6.75
N VAL A 121 2.93 18.74 -7.82
CA VAL A 121 2.90 19.47 -9.11
C VAL A 121 1.48 19.56 -9.66
N ARG A 122 0.74 18.45 -9.67
CA ARG A 122 -0.65 18.42 -10.15
C ARG A 122 -1.55 19.37 -9.35
N LEU A 123 -1.51 19.30 -8.02
CA LEU A 123 -2.29 20.19 -7.15
C LEU A 123 -1.95 21.67 -7.38
N ARG A 124 -0.68 22.01 -7.62
CA ARG A 124 -0.27 23.39 -7.94
C ARG A 124 -0.80 23.82 -9.31
N ILE A 125 -0.71 22.97 -10.32
CA ILE A 125 -1.25 23.24 -11.66
C ILE A 125 -2.78 23.45 -11.59
N GLU A 126 -3.50 22.60 -10.84
CA GLU A 126 -4.95 22.73 -10.63
C GLU A 126 -5.30 24.05 -9.95
N ARG A 127 -4.55 24.49 -8.93
CA ARG A 127 -4.73 25.80 -8.30
C ARG A 127 -4.45 26.96 -9.25
N ILE A 128 -3.38 26.88 -10.06
CA ILE A 128 -3.06 27.90 -11.06
C ILE A 128 -4.15 27.97 -12.12
N ALA A 129 -4.74 26.84 -12.51
CA ALA A 129 -5.82 26.75 -13.48
C ALA A 129 -7.20 27.12 -12.92
N ALA A 130 -7.37 27.21 -11.60
CA ALA A 130 -8.65 27.44 -10.95
C ALA A 130 -9.25 28.81 -11.35
N PRO A 131 -10.56 28.89 -11.69
CA PRO A 131 -11.17 30.12 -12.19
C PRO A 131 -11.23 31.27 -11.16
N GLU A 132 -11.22 30.96 -9.86
CA GLU A 132 -11.60 31.90 -8.81
C GLU A 132 -10.45 32.81 -8.29
N ASP A 133 -9.18 32.49 -8.56
CA ASP A 133 -8.02 33.17 -7.97
C ASP A 133 -7.34 34.21 -8.89
N GLY A 134 -8.05 34.66 -9.92
CA GLY A 134 -7.58 35.63 -10.91
C GLY A 134 -7.15 34.93 -12.20
N HIS A 135 -7.73 35.35 -13.32
CA HIS A 135 -7.45 34.76 -14.62
C HIS A 135 -5.95 34.63 -14.84
N VAL A 136 -5.49 33.41 -15.16
CA VAL A 136 -4.22 33.24 -15.86
C VAL A 136 -4.35 34.08 -17.13
N GLY A 137 -3.72 35.27 -17.12
CA GLY A 137 -3.80 36.20 -18.24
C GLY A 137 -3.42 35.49 -19.53
N LEU A 138 -3.84 36.01 -20.68
CA LEU A 138 -3.59 35.36 -21.97
C LEU A 138 -2.12 34.93 -22.18
N LEU A 139 -1.19 35.71 -21.61
CA LEU A 139 0.26 35.48 -21.61
C LEU A 139 0.74 34.31 -20.73
N GLY A 140 -0.03 33.90 -19.71
CA GLY A 140 0.29 32.76 -18.85
C GLY A 140 -0.23 31.42 -19.37
N LYS A 141 -1.17 31.43 -20.34
CA LYS A 141 -1.76 30.22 -20.94
C LYS A 141 -0.74 29.30 -21.61
N PRO A 142 0.27 29.80 -22.36
CA PRO A 142 1.28 28.93 -22.96
C PRO A 142 2.08 28.14 -21.92
N GLY A 143 2.44 28.77 -20.79
CA GLY A 143 3.13 28.11 -19.70
C GLY A 143 2.27 27.04 -19.02
N LEU A 144 0.99 27.34 -18.79
CA LEU A 144 0.04 26.36 -18.25
C LEU A 144 -0.19 25.18 -19.20
N TRP A 145 -0.32 25.42 -20.51
CA TRP A 145 -0.43 24.36 -21.50
C TRP A 145 0.83 23.50 -21.58
N ALA A 146 2.02 24.12 -21.53
CA ALA A 146 3.28 23.38 -21.48
C ALA A 146 3.38 22.50 -20.22
N ALA A 147 2.96 23.01 -19.06
CA ALA A 147 2.94 22.27 -17.81
C ALA A 147 1.95 21.09 -17.85
N LEU A 148 0.72 21.31 -18.35
CA LEU A 148 -0.29 20.25 -18.53
C LEU A 148 0.17 19.19 -19.53
N TYR A 149 0.77 19.61 -20.65
CA TYR A 149 1.32 18.70 -21.65
C TYR A 149 2.46 17.87 -21.08
N PHE A 150 3.39 18.51 -20.36
CA PHE A 150 4.47 17.81 -19.68
C PHE A 150 3.91 16.79 -18.68
N LEU A 151 2.93 17.17 -17.86
CA LEU A 151 2.32 16.28 -16.88
C LEU A 151 1.67 15.07 -17.55
N ASP A 152 0.86 15.25 -18.61
CA ASP A 152 0.26 14.14 -19.36
C ASP A 152 1.33 13.20 -19.97
N ARG A 153 2.38 13.76 -20.57
CA ARG A 153 3.46 12.96 -21.16
C ARG A 153 4.26 12.21 -20.11
N PHE A 154 4.58 12.87 -19.00
CA PHE A 154 5.28 12.28 -17.87
C PHE A 154 4.45 11.15 -17.26
N GLU A 155 3.16 11.39 -17.00
CA GLU A 155 2.25 10.38 -16.44
C GLU A 155 2.18 9.12 -17.28
N ARG A 156 2.07 9.26 -18.61
CA ARG A 156 2.07 8.10 -19.52
C ARG A 156 3.37 7.30 -19.44
N ALA A 157 4.51 7.97 -19.40
CA ALA A 157 5.82 7.33 -19.32
C ALA A 157 6.03 6.67 -17.95
N TYR A 158 5.70 7.38 -16.87
CA TYR A 158 5.77 6.89 -15.50
C TYR A 158 4.91 5.65 -15.31
N LEU A 159 3.62 5.71 -15.69
CA LEU A 159 2.68 4.58 -15.62
C LEU A 159 3.12 3.37 -16.46
N HIS A 160 3.92 3.55 -17.51
CA HIS A 160 4.46 2.40 -18.25
C HIS A 160 5.54 1.67 -17.45
N TRP A 161 6.52 2.41 -16.91
CA TRP A 161 7.63 1.83 -16.17
C TRP A 161 7.17 1.22 -14.85
N ASN A 162 6.33 1.97 -14.14
CA ASN A 162 5.66 1.56 -12.92
C ASN A 162 4.94 0.20 -13.07
N ARG A 163 4.13 0.02 -14.11
CA ARG A 163 3.46 -1.27 -14.37
C ARG A 163 4.44 -2.44 -14.53
N ARG A 164 5.63 -2.21 -15.09
CA ARG A 164 6.66 -3.27 -15.21
C ARG A 164 7.27 -3.61 -13.85
N GLN A 165 7.48 -2.61 -13.00
CA GLN A 165 7.95 -2.81 -11.63
C GLN A 165 6.92 -3.58 -10.81
N GLU A 166 5.65 -3.22 -10.94
CA GLU A 166 4.54 -3.92 -10.29
C GLU A 166 4.46 -5.41 -10.64
N LEU A 167 4.55 -5.76 -11.93
CA LEU A 167 4.60 -7.15 -12.37
C LEU A 167 5.88 -7.88 -11.92
N ALA A 168 7.00 -7.17 -11.75
CA ALA A 168 8.21 -7.74 -11.19
C ALA A 168 8.06 -8.01 -9.68
N ALA A 169 7.48 -7.08 -8.93
CA ALA A 169 7.14 -7.23 -7.52
C ALA A 169 6.11 -8.35 -7.28
N ASP A 170 5.16 -8.55 -8.20
CA ASP A 170 4.23 -9.69 -8.17
C ASP A 170 4.95 -11.04 -8.17
N LYS A 171 6.00 -11.17 -8.97
CA LYS A 171 6.84 -12.38 -9.00
C LYS A 171 7.59 -12.56 -7.68
N VAL A 172 7.97 -11.48 -7.01
CA VAL A 172 8.57 -11.54 -5.67
C VAL A 172 7.55 -12.02 -4.64
N GLY A 173 6.35 -11.43 -4.58
CA GLY A 173 5.27 -11.87 -3.69
C GLY A 173 4.89 -13.34 -3.91
N ALA A 174 4.76 -13.75 -5.17
CA ALA A 174 4.50 -15.13 -5.56
C ALA A 174 5.65 -16.10 -5.18
N ARG A 175 6.91 -15.67 -5.23
CA ARG A 175 8.05 -16.48 -4.77
C ARG A 175 8.05 -16.65 -3.25
N VAL A 176 7.62 -15.65 -2.49
CA VAL A 176 7.59 -15.71 -1.02
C VAL A 176 6.54 -16.71 -0.53
N ALA A 177 5.30 -16.62 -1.02
CA ALA A 177 4.17 -17.39 -0.46
C ALA A 177 3.54 -18.40 -1.43
N GLY A 178 3.96 -18.40 -2.70
CA GLY A 178 3.34 -19.16 -3.78
C GLY A 178 2.41 -18.29 -4.63
N ALA A 179 2.43 -18.50 -5.95
CA ALA A 179 1.62 -17.72 -6.91
C ALA A 179 0.12 -17.73 -6.59
N ARG A 180 -0.40 -18.91 -6.19
CA ARG A 180 -1.81 -19.06 -5.84
C ARG A 180 -2.20 -18.28 -4.59
N VAL A 181 -1.38 -18.32 -3.55
CA VAL A 181 -1.61 -17.57 -2.30
C VAL A 181 -1.54 -16.07 -2.58
N PHE A 182 -0.57 -15.63 -3.38
CA PHE A 182 -0.46 -14.23 -3.77
C PHE A 182 -1.67 -13.76 -4.59
N ALA A 183 -2.16 -14.55 -5.55
CA ALA A 183 -3.36 -14.23 -6.31
C ALA A 183 -4.61 -14.12 -5.41
N ILE A 184 -4.76 -15.00 -4.42
CA ILE A 184 -5.81 -14.90 -3.40
C ILE A 184 -5.66 -13.63 -2.57
N ALA A 185 -4.43 -13.31 -2.15
CA ALA A 185 -4.14 -12.10 -1.39
C ALA A 185 -4.51 -10.84 -2.20
N LEU A 186 -4.17 -10.76 -3.49
CA LEU A 186 -4.55 -9.64 -4.36
C LEU A 186 -6.07 -9.45 -4.44
N LEU A 187 -6.83 -10.52 -4.68
CA LEU A 187 -8.29 -10.47 -4.74
C LEU A 187 -8.89 -10.03 -3.41
N ARG A 188 -8.39 -10.58 -2.30
CA ARG A 188 -8.84 -10.23 -0.95
C ARG A 188 -8.52 -8.78 -0.62
N THR A 189 -7.33 -8.28 -0.93
CA THR A 189 -6.97 -6.88 -0.71
C THR A 189 -7.89 -5.94 -1.49
N CYS A 190 -8.23 -6.24 -2.75
CA CYS A 190 -9.20 -5.45 -3.53
C CYS A 190 -10.59 -5.39 -2.89
N ALA A 191 -11.16 -6.54 -2.51
CA ALA A 191 -12.49 -6.56 -1.90
C ALA A 191 -12.50 -5.96 -0.49
N LEU A 192 -11.43 -6.17 0.29
CA LEU A 192 -11.27 -5.58 1.61
C LEU A 192 -11.24 -4.06 1.52
N ALA A 193 -10.58 -3.47 0.52
CA ALA A 193 -10.59 -2.01 0.33
C ALA A 193 -12.02 -1.47 0.24
N GLY A 194 -12.88 -2.09 -0.58
CA GLY A 194 -14.28 -1.69 -0.70
C GLY A 194 -15.09 -1.89 0.60
N LEU A 195 -14.83 -2.96 1.35
CA LEU A 195 -15.49 -3.17 2.65
C LEU A 195 -15.02 -2.16 3.70
N ILE A 196 -13.72 -1.86 3.76
CA ILE A 196 -13.12 -0.89 4.68
C ILE A 196 -13.72 0.49 4.41
N GLU A 197 -13.83 0.92 3.15
CA GLU A 197 -14.49 2.18 2.77
C GLU A 197 -15.94 2.25 3.26
N ARG A 198 -16.72 1.18 3.04
CA ARG A 198 -18.12 1.12 3.52
C ARG A 198 -18.22 1.20 5.03
N LEU A 199 -17.36 0.49 5.76
CA LEU A 199 -17.34 0.51 7.21
C LEU A 199 -16.89 1.87 7.75
N LEU A 200 -15.88 2.50 7.14
CA LEU A 200 -15.42 3.85 7.50
C LEU A 200 -16.51 4.91 7.28
N ALA A 201 -17.30 4.78 6.21
CA ALA A 201 -18.41 5.69 5.93
C ALA A 201 -19.61 5.48 6.87
N SER A 202 -19.68 4.35 7.58
CA SER A 202 -20.77 4.05 8.51
C SER A 202 -20.56 4.79 9.85
N PRO A 203 -21.52 5.62 10.29
CA PRO A 203 -21.43 6.32 11.58
C PRO A 203 -21.53 5.38 12.79
N GLN A 204 -21.90 4.11 12.58
CA GLN A 204 -21.93 3.08 13.63
C GLN A 204 -20.55 2.49 13.92
N THR A 205 -19.58 2.65 13.02
CA THR A 205 -18.24 2.09 13.16
C THR A 205 -17.42 2.89 14.17
N ARG A 206 -17.34 2.37 15.40
CA ARG A 206 -16.48 2.95 16.45
C ARG A 206 -15.05 2.40 16.44
N ASN A 207 -14.91 1.12 16.13
CA ASN A 207 -13.62 0.44 15.99
C ASN A 207 -13.64 -0.34 14.68
N LEU A 208 -12.91 0.17 13.69
CA LEU A 208 -12.88 -0.39 12.34
C LEU A 208 -12.36 -1.82 12.31
N VAL A 209 -11.28 -2.10 13.04
CA VAL A 209 -10.69 -3.44 13.08
C VAL A 209 -11.68 -4.45 13.67
N HIS A 210 -12.31 -4.11 14.79
CA HIS A 210 -13.33 -4.97 15.41
C HIS A 210 -14.52 -5.19 14.48
N ALA A 211 -15.07 -4.12 13.90
CA ALA A 211 -16.20 -4.19 12.96
C ALA A 211 -15.87 -5.08 11.75
N LEU A 212 -14.65 -4.97 11.21
CA LEU A 212 -14.19 -5.79 10.08
C LEU A 212 -14.08 -7.27 10.48
N THR A 213 -13.42 -7.56 11.59
CA THR A 213 -13.25 -8.94 12.07
C THR A 213 -14.59 -9.61 12.39
N ASP A 214 -15.53 -8.90 13.01
CA ASP A 214 -16.86 -9.43 13.32
C ASP A 214 -17.67 -9.67 12.05
N HIS A 215 -17.63 -8.74 11.09
CA HIS A 215 -18.31 -8.89 9.81
C HIS A 215 -17.82 -10.14 9.07
N LEU A 216 -16.51 -10.34 8.97
CA LEU A 216 -15.91 -11.43 8.20
C LEU A 216 -15.80 -12.78 8.94
N ARG A 217 -16.13 -12.81 10.25
CA ARG A 217 -16.32 -14.06 11.00
C ARG A 217 -17.65 -14.73 10.66
N GLY A 218 -18.69 -13.93 10.38
CA GLY A 218 -20.03 -14.41 10.07
C GLY A 218 -20.39 -14.41 8.58
N ASN A 219 -19.66 -13.65 7.76
CA ASN A 219 -19.98 -13.45 6.34
C ASN A 219 -18.76 -13.73 5.46
N SER A 220 -19.00 -14.33 4.30
CA SER A 220 -17.98 -14.48 3.26
C SER A 220 -17.64 -13.10 2.68
N LEU A 221 -16.39 -12.91 2.28
CA LEU A 221 -15.98 -11.68 1.62
C LEU A 221 -16.66 -11.60 0.25
N GLU A 222 -17.43 -10.55 0.02
CA GLU A 222 -18.02 -10.30 -1.28
C GLU A 222 -16.93 -9.83 -2.25
N LEU A 223 -16.77 -10.54 -3.37
CA LEU A 223 -15.98 -10.09 -4.52
C LEU A 223 -16.98 -9.70 -5.63
N ASP A 224 -17.02 -8.44 -6.00
CA ASP A 224 -17.73 -7.96 -7.17
C ASP A 224 -16.91 -8.26 -8.45
N GLU A 225 -17.56 -8.34 -9.61
CA GLU A 225 -16.88 -8.44 -10.90
C GLU A 225 -15.87 -7.29 -11.09
N HIS A 226 -16.23 -6.11 -10.56
CA HIS A 226 -15.38 -4.93 -10.55
C HIS A 226 -14.11 -5.11 -9.71
N ASP A 227 -14.04 -5.97 -8.71
CA ASP A 227 -12.84 -6.14 -7.86
C ASP A 227 -11.66 -6.75 -8.62
N SER A 228 -11.96 -7.59 -9.62
CA SER A 228 -10.93 -8.14 -10.53
C SER A 228 -10.36 -7.07 -11.48
N ALA A 229 -11.19 -6.08 -11.84
CA ALA A 229 -10.82 -4.95 -12.68
C ALA A 229 -10.30 -3.73 -11.88
N ARG A 230 -10.53 -3.73 -10.56
CA ARG A 230 -10.13 -2.68 -9.63
C ARG A 230 -8.61 -2.59 -9.60
N ARG A 231 -8.14 -1.34 -9.59
CA ARG A 231 -6.76 -1.01 -9.27
C ARG A 231 -6.74 -0.61 -7.81
N LEU A 232 -5.96 -1.31 -7.01
CA LEU A 232 -5.74 -0.91 -5.63
C LEU A 232 -5.07 0.46 -5.62
N GLU A 233 -5.60 1.38 -4.82
CA GLU A 233 -4.95 2.65 -4.56
C GLU A 233 -3.85 2.43 -3.54
N HIS A 234 -2.60 2.66 -3.94
CA HIS A 234 -1.44 2.67 -3.07
C HIS A 234 -0.99 4.13 -2.87
N PRO A 235 -0.44 4.52 -1.70
CA PRO A 235 -0.08 5.92 -1.43
C PRO A 235 0.86 6.53 -2.46
N PHE A 236 1.67 5.68 -3.11
CA PHE A 236 2.71 6.07 -4.05
C PHE A 236 2.51 5.50 -5.46
N ASP A 237 1.50 4.64 -5.66
CA ASP A 237 1.40 3.81 -6.86
C ASP A 237 -0.06 3.52 -7.27
N SER A 238 -0.26 3.19 -8.54
CA SER A 238 -1.49 2.63 -9.10
C SER A 238 -1.18 1.31 -9.78
N HIS A 239 -1.56 0.21 -9.15
CA HIS A 239 -1.30 -1.13 -9.66
C HIS A 239 -2.03 -1.42 -10.99
N PRO A 240 -1.50 -2.31 -11.85
CA PRO A 240 -2.27 -2.91 -12.93
C PRO A 240 -3.55 -3.58 -12.40
N PRO A 241 -4.60 -3.73 -13.23
CA PRO A 241 -5.80 -4.47 -12.84
C PRO A 241 -5.47 -5.88 -12.33
N THR A 242 -6.18 -6.33 -11.29
CA THR A 242 -5.91 -7.62 -10.63
C THR A 242 -5.97 -8.81 -11.58
N TYR A 243 -6.91 -8.83 -12.54
CA TYR A 243 -6.97 -9.90 -13.57
C TYR A 243 -5.67 -10.00 -14.39
N GLN A 244 -5.03 -8.85 -14.68
CA GLN A 244 -3.79 -8.81 -15.46
C GLN A 244 -2.62 -9.35 -14.64
N ARG A 245 -2.56 -9.00 -13.36
CA ARG A 245 -1.54 -9.48 -12.41
C ARG A 245 -1.63 -10.99 -12.21
N ILE A 246 -2.85 -11.53 -12.05
CA ILE A 246 -3.10 -12.98 -11.93
C ILE A 246 -2.67 -13.71 -13.21
N ALA A 247 -2.98 -13.14 -14.38
CA ALA A 247 -2.58 -13.74 -15.66
C ALA A 247 -1.05 -13.76 -15.85
N ASP A 248 -0.32 -12.72 -15.43
CA ASP A 248 1.16 -12.69 -15.49
C ASP A 248 1.80 -13.78 -14.62
N LEU A 249 1.11 -14.20 -13.56
CA LEU A 249 1.49 -15.33 -12.71
C LEU A 249 1.12 -16.69 -13.30
N SER A 250 0.64 -16.74 -14.55
CA SER A 250 0.18 -17.96 -15.24
C SER A 250 -0.96 -18.68 -14.51
N LEU A 251 -1.81 -17.92 -13.83
CA LEU A 251 -3.01 -18.43 -13.17
C LEU A 251 -4.27 -17.98 -13.92
N ALA A 252 -5.29 -18.81 -13.88
CA ALA A 252 -6.63 -18.46 -14.34
C ALA A 252 -7.45 -17.90 -13.17
N LEU A 253 -8.29 -16.90 -13.45
CA LEU A 253 -9.31 -16.44 -12.52
C LEU A 253 -10.49 -17.44 -12.55
N ASP A 254 -10.30 -18.60 -11.94
CA ASP A 254 -11.30 -19.67 -11.90
C ASP A 254 -12.17 -19.62 -10.64
N ASP A 255 -13.25 -20.41 -10.65
CA ASP A 255 -14.19 -20.49 -9.52
C ASP A 255 -13.52 -20.99 -8.23
N ASP A 256 -12.44 -21.76 -8.32
CA ASP A 256 -11.72 -22.27 -7.16
C ASP A 256 -10.91 -21.17 -6.47
N LEU A 257 -10.21 -20.36 -7.25
CA LEU A 257 -9.49 -19.19 -6.77
C LEU A 257 -10.44 -18.15 -6.17
N LEU A 258 -11.57 -17.87 -6.84
CA LEU A 258 -12.60 -16.95 -6.34
C LEU A 258 -13.20 -17.47 -5.03
N ARG A 259 -13.55 -18.76 -4.94
CA ARG A 259 -14.10 -19.36 -3.72
C ARG A 259 -13.11 -19.28 -2.55
N GLN A 260 -11.82 -19.50 -2.80
CA GLN A 260 -10.80 -19.35 -1.77
C GLN A 260 -10.62 -17.89 -1.35
N ALA A 261 -10.68 -16.94 -2.27
CA ALA A 261 -10.63 -15.52 -1.95
C ALA A 261 -11.85 -15.05 -1.13
N ARG A 262 -13.04 -15.61 -1.36
CA ARG A 262 -14.28 -15.31 -0.62
C ARG A 262 -14.38 -15.97 0.75
N ARG A 263 -13.46 -16.87 1.11
CA ARG A 263 -13.54 -17.66 2.34
C ARG A 263 -13.73 -16.76 3.57
N ILE A 264 -14.52 -17.27 4.52
CA ILE A 264 -14.66 -16.66 5.86
C ILE A 264 -13.31 -16.63 6.57
N VAL A 265 -13.15 -15.64 7.43
CA VAL A 265 -11.92 -15.45 8.21
C VAL A 265 -11.90 -16.48 9.34
N SER A 266 -10.82 -17.24 9.42
CA SER A 266 -10.59 -18.23 10.48
C SER A 266 -9.94 -17.59 11.71
N ALA A 267 -9.91 -18.31 12.84
CA ALA A 267 -9.20 -17.84 14.03
C ALA A 267 -7.70 -17.58 13.75
N ASP A 268 -7.06 -18.44 12.95
CA ASP A 268 -5.64 -18.30 12.60
C ASP A 268 -5.34 -17.04 11.79
N ASP A 269 -6.26 -16.64 10.90
CA ASP A 269 -6.13 -15.40 10.12
C ASP A 269 -6.16 -14.16 11.04
N THR A 270 -6.81 -14.24 12.20
CA THR A 270 -6.93 -13.11 13.14
C THR A 270 -5.84 -13.06 14.20
N GLN A 271 -5.13 -14.16 14.43
CA GLN A 271 -4.25 -14.30 15.61
C GLN A 271 -2.75 -14.33 15.26
N TRP A 272 -2.38 -14.57 14.00
CA TRP A 272 -0.98 -14.74 13.61
C TRP A 272 -0.10 -13.55 14.01
N LEU A 273 -0.57 -12.31 13.82
CA LEU A 273 0.21 -11.12 14.17
C LEU A 273 0.46 -11.04 15.67
N ASN A 274 -0.56 -11.30 16.49
CA ASN A 274 -0.42 -11.32 17.95
C ASN A 274 0.59 -12.40 18.38
N ARG A 275 0.54 -13.60 17.78
CA ARG A 275 1.52 -14.66 18.05
C ARG A 275 2.95 -14.20 17.76
N LEU A 276 3.18 -13.48 16.67
CA LEU A 276 4.51 -12.94 16.32
C LEU A 276 4.98 -11.84 17.28
N LEU A 277 4.07 -11.01 17.79
CA LEU A 277 4.37 -9.98 18.78
C LEU A 277 4.68 -10.59 20.16
N ASP A 278 3.98 -11.67 20.52
CA ASP A 278 4.11 -12.33 21.83
C ASP A 278 5.30 -13.31 21.89
N ALA A 279 5.74 -13.86 20.76
CA ALA A 279 6.81 -14.88 20.67
C ALA A 279 8.17 -14.47 21.28
N GLY A 280 8.36 -13.19 21.63
CA GLY A 280 9.56 -12.68 22.34
C GLY A 280 9.46 -12.59 23.85
N HIS A 281 8.27 -12.74 24.44
CA HIS A 281 8.02 -12.52 25.88
C HIS A 281 7.97 -13.83 26.67
N GLY A 282 8.14 -14.98 26.00
CA GLY A 282 7.94 -16.32 26.56
C GLY A 282 9.10 -16.92 27.37
N ASP A 283 10.26 -16.25 27.45
CA ASP A 283 11.46 -16.77 28.14
C ASP A 283 11.81 -15.99 29.41
N SER A 284 10.82 -15.31 30.01
CA SER A 284 11.00 -14.54 31.25
C SER A 284 9.79 -14.66 32.18
N ARG A 285 9.39 -15.89 32.52
CA ARG A 285 8.63 -16.20 33.73
C ARG A 285 8.98 -17.60 34.26
#